data_AF-A0A7S0L2Y0-F1
#
_entry.id   AF-A0A7S0L2Y0-F1
#
_cell.length_a   1.000
_cell.length_b   1.000
_cell.length_c   1.000
_cell.angle_alpha   90.00
_cell.angle_beta   90.00
_cell.angle_gamma   90.00
#
_symmetry.space_group_name_H-M   'P 1'
#
loop_
_entity.id
_entity.type
_entity.pdbx_description
1 polymer ?
#
loop_
_entity_poly.entity_id
_entity_poly.type
_entity_poly.pdbx_seq_one_letter_code
_entity_poly.pdbx_strand_id
1 'polypeptide(L)'
;SLGDMRRSAALRSISSLSCSFCRRTPAALLSRALQREAVAMTTLLKRISFASRPSNHMDRHLHALTWPTSMPGIASWGSAVATRRMLSSAFETNIGYARLAFNVGAEDHMALRCRVFDTPTGRAFLASCPLTIERLSTFGDEVYGALAVTLPPTAPQSYVPPGGLAYSERGQFLCVFYGQTPAWPVTYFAQIEVGHEVMQGGSWRELTVAMEDPLAMESY
;
A
#
# COMPACT_ATOMS: atom_id res chain seq x y z
N SER A 1 0.20 72.22 27.10
CA SER A 1 -0.60 72.83 26.03
C SER A 1 -1.45 71.71 25.44
N LEU A 2 -2.58 71.30 26.03
CA LEU A 2 -3.91 71.94 26.01
C LEU A 2 -4.37 72.29 24.58
N GLY A 3 -5.26 71.46 24.04
CA GLY A 3 -5.86 71.59 22.71
C GLY A 3 -6.94 70.54 22.49
N ASP A 4 -8.13 70.85 23.00
CA ASP A 4 -9.45 70.23 22.78
C ASP A 4 -9.74 69.91 21.30
N MET A 5 -10.31 68.74 20.96
CA MET A 5 -11.73 68.34 21.01
C MET A 5 -12.61 68.84 19.84
N ARG A 6 -13.26 67.87 19.17
CA ARG A 6 -14.52 67.90 18.37
C ARG A 6 -14.49 68.14 16.86
N ARG A 7 -14.94 67.12 16.11
CA ARG A 7 -16.17 67.05 15.25
C ARG A 7 -16.10 65.78 14.39
N SER A 8 -16.95 64.77 14.64
CA SER A 8 -18.30 64.57 14.09
C SER A 8 -18.34 63.90 12.70
N ALA A 9 -18.62 62.60 12.74
CA ALA A 9 -19.53 61.81 11.90
C ALA A 9 -19.95 62.33 10.51
N ALA A 10 -19.74 61.49 9.50
CA ALA A 10 -20.57 61.42 8.29
C ALA A 10 -20.74 59.96 7.83
N LEU A 11 -21.84 59.36 8.25
CA LEU A 11 -22.48 58.19 7.64
C LEU A 11 -23.43 58.68 6.53
N ARG A 12 -23.23 58.26 5.27
CA ARG A 12 -24.28 58.05 4.23
C ARG A 12 -23.73 57.00 3.25
N SER A 13 -24.24 55.77 3.27
CA SER A 13 -25.37 55.28 2.45
C SER A 13 -25.02 55.22 0.96
N ILE A 14 -24.59 54.04 0.50
CA ILE A 14 -24.71 53.62 -0.90
C ILE A 14 -25.46 52.29 -0.88
N SER A 15 -26.76 52.40 -1.09
CA SER A 15 -27.65 51.32 -1.46
C SER A 15 -27.65 51.13 -2.99
N SER A 16 -27.88 49.88 -3.40
CA SER A 16 -28.28 49.43 -4.74
C SER A 16 -27.20 49.25 -5.81
N LEU A 17 -26.70 48.01 -5.92
CA LEU A 17 -26.42 47.38 -7.22
C LEU A 17 -26.93 45.94 -7.15
N SER A 18 -28.19 45.76 -7.55
CA SER A 18 -28.78 44.46 -7.85
C SER A 18 -28.18 43.97 -9.17
N CYS A 19 -27.20 43.07 -9.09
CA CYS A 19 -26.65 42.41 -10.28
C CYS A 19 -27.52 41.22 -10.64
N SER A 20 -28.47 41.47 -11.54
CA SER A 20 -29.27 40.45 -12.22
C SER A 20 -28.43 39.81 -13.33
N PHE A 21 -27.45 38.97 -12.97
CA PHE A 21 -26.66 38.21 -13.95
C PHE A 21 -27.20 36.78 -14.08
N CYS A 22 -28.07 36.63 -15.08
CA CYS A 22 -28.34 35.46 -15.91
C CYS A 22 -28.00 34.06 -15.35
N ARG A 23 -29.05 33.39 -14.89
CA ARG A 23 -29.22 31.93 -14.97
C ARG A 23 -29.17 31.49 -16.44
N ARG A 24 -28.29 30.54 -16.78
CA ARG A 24 -28.47 29.48 -17.81
C ARG A 24 -27.17 28.67 -17.93
N THR A 25 -27.07 27.57 -17.18
CA THR A 25 -26.14 26.48 -17.47
C THR A 25 -26.86 25.44 -18.34
N PRO A 26 -26.37 25.10 -19.55
CA PRO A 26 -26.97 24.05 -20.36
C PRO A 26 -26.38 22.69 -19.97
N ALA A 27 -27.17 21.87 -19.28
CA ALA A 27 -26.88 20.46 -18.98
C ALA A 27 -26.68 19.57 -20.23
N ALA A 28 -26.83 20.11 -21.43
CA ALA A 28 -26.73 19.36 -22.69
C ALA A 28 -25.30 19.19 -23.24
N LEU A 29 -24.31 19.94 -22.74
CA LEU A 29 -22.91 19.81 -23.21
C LEU A 29 -22.12 18.71 -22.49
N LEU A 30 -22.55 18.32 -21.28
CA LEU A 30 -21.90 17.25 -20.51
C LEU A 30 -22.21 15.84 -21.02
N SER A 31 -23.35 15.62 -21.70
CA SER A 31 -23.69 14.25 -22.18
C SER A 31 -22.89 13.82 -23.40
N ARG A 32 -22.48 14.75 -24.27
CA ARG A 32 -21.74 14.43 -25.50
C ARG A 32 -20.26 14.13 -25.27
N ALA A 33 -19.66 14.66 -24.19
CA ALA A 33 -18.29 14.34 -23.81
C ALA A 33 -18.20 12.91 -23.25
N LEU A 34 -19.12 12.54 -22.36
CA LEU A 34 -19.19 11.19 -21.76
C LEU A 34 -19.51 10.10 -22.79
N GLN A 35 -20.33 10.38 -23.81
CA GLN A 35 -20.63 9.41 -24.87
C GLN A 35 -19.47 9.10 -25.81
N ARG A 36 -18.45 9.98 -25.91
CA ARG A 36 -17.26 9.72 -26.75
C ARG A 36 -16.24 8.81 -26.07
N GLU A 37 -16.18 8.81 -24.74
CA GLU A 37 -15.24 7.95 -23.99
C GLU A 37 -15.71 6.49 -23.91
N ALA A 38 -17.02 6.24 -23.83
CA ALA A 38 -17.58 4.88 -23.78
C ALA A 38 -17.30 4.05 -25.06
N VAL A 39 -17.22 4.69 -26.23
CA VAL A 39 -16.94 3.99 -27.51
C VAL A 39 -15.44 3.64 -27.64
N ALA A 40 -14.55 4.45 -27.07
CA ALA A 40 -13.11 4.17 -27.06
C ALA A 40 -12.76 2.95 -26.17
N MET A 41 -13.43 2.82 -25.01
CA MET A 41 -13.18 1.73 -24.06
C MET A 41 -13.62 0.35 -24.59
N THR A 42 -14.70 0.31 -25.38
CA THR A 42 -15.22 -0.95 -25.96
C THR A 42 -14.31 -1.50 -27.08
N THR A 43 -13.53 -0.64 -27.73
CA THR A 43 -12.62 -1.03 -28.82
C THR A 43 -11.29 -1.60 -28.28
N LEU A 44 -10.86 -1.20 -27.09
CA LEU A 44 -9.63 -1.69 -26.45
C LEU A 44 -9.79 -3.11 -25.89
N LEU A 45 -10.97 -3.42 -25.33
CA LEU A 45 -11.24 -4.74 -24.74
C LEU A 45 -11.37 -5.87 -25.77
N LYS A 46 -11.71 -5.57 -27.03
CA LYS A 46 -11.73 -6.57 -28.12
C LYS A 46 -10.33 -6.97 -28.62
N ARG A 47 -9.29 -6.16 -28.38
CA ARG A 47 -7.92 -6.47 -28.81
C ARG A 47 -7.16 -7.39 -27.84
N ILE A 48 -7.57 -7.44 -26.56
CA ILE A 48 -6.89 -8.23 -25.53
C ILE A 48 -7.32 -9.72 -25.60
N SER A 49 -8.50 -10.02 -26.16
CA SER A 49 -9.03 -11.39 -26.21
C SER A 49 -8.45 -12.30 -27.33
N PHE A 50 -7.48 -11.84 -28.13
CA PHE A 50 -6.97 -12.62 -29.28
C PHE A 50 -5.55 -13.19 -29.12
N ALA A 51 -4.92 -13.04 -27.95
CA ALA A 51 -3.57 -13.55 -27.70
C ALA A 51 -3.58 -14.66 -26.64
N SER A 52 -4.19 -15.81 -26.97
CA SER A 52 -4.04 -17.04 -26.18
C SER A 52 -4.04 -18.24 -27.10
N ARG A 53 -2.84 -18.68 -27.53
CA ARG A 53 -2.63 -20.00 -28.11
C ARG A 53 -1.85 -20.86 -27.11
N PRO A 54 -2.31 -22.09 -26.80
CA PRO A 54 -1.50 -23.06 -26.09
C PRO A 54 -0.66 -23.87 -27.09
N SER A 55 0.66 -23.92 -26.88
CA SER A 55 1.54 -24.87 -27.57
C SER A 55 1.79 -26.07 -26.67
N ASN A 56 1.10 -27.18 -26.95
CA ASN A 56 1.49 -28.51 -26.52
C ASN A 56 2.63 -29.00 -27.41
N HIS A 57 3.78 -29.37 -26.84
CA HIS A 57 4.63 -30.39 -27.44
C HIS A 57 5.39 -31.18 -26.36
N MET A 58 5.14 -32.50 -26.37
CA MET A 58 5.88 -33.54 -25.65
C MET A 58 7.22 -33.82 -26.34
N ASP A 59 8.27 -34.07 -25.57
CA ASP A 59 9.12 -35.27 -25.69
C ASP A 59 10.07 -35.33 -24.48
N ARG A 60 9.91 -36.29 -23.56
CA ARG A 60 10.62 -37.58 -23.52
C ARG A 60 12.13 -37.45 -23.76
N HIS A 61 12.90 -37.45 -22.67
CA HIS A 61 14.10 -38.28 -22.58
C HIS A 61 14.32 -38.72 -21.12
N LEU A 62 14.12 -40.01 -20.91
CA LEU A 62 14.48 -40.76 -19.71
C LEU A 62 16.00 -40.96 -19.70
N HIS A 63 16.68 -40.54 -18.64
CA HIS A 63 17.92 -41.16 -18.21
C HIS A 63 17.83 -41.48 -16.72
N ALA A 64 17.89 -42.78 -16.46
CA ALA A 64 17.93 -43.39 -15.15
C ALA A 64 19.24 -43.04 -14.43
N LEU A 65 19.12 -42.50 -13.23
CA LEU A 65 20.20 -42.51 -12.24
C LEU A 65 19.67 -43.24 -11.00
N THR A 66 20.12 -44.48 -10.87
CA THR A 66 19.91 -45.34 -9.71
C THR A 66 20.71 -44.79 -8.52
N TRP A 67 20.03 -44.46 -7.43
CA TRP A 67 20.65 -44.11 -6.15
C TRP A 67 20.67 -45.34 -5.22
N PRO A 68 21.77 -45.59 -4.49
CA PRO A 68 21.89 -46.76 -3.64
C PRO A 68 20.97 -46.68 -2.41
N THR A 69 20.31 -47.80 -2.16
CA THR A 69 19.40 -48.05 -1.03
C THR A 69 20.21 -48.53 0.17
N SER A 70 20.59 -47.64 1.10
CA SER A 70 20.92 -48.03 2.49
C SER A 70 21.27 -46.82 3.36
N MET A 71 20.35 -46.42 4.24
CA MET A 71 20.66 -45.77 5.52
C MET A 71 19.59 -46.22 6.54
N PRO A 72 19.97 -46.83 7.67
CA PRO A 72 19.06 -47.16 8.77
C PRO A 72 19.01 -45.98 9.76
N GLY A 73 17.81 -45.68 10.27
CA GLY A 73 17.65 -44.74 11.39
C GLY A 73 16.38 -43.90 11.32
N ILE A 74 15.21 -44.55 11.39
CA ILE A 74 13.93 -43.85 11.59
C ILE A 74 13.88 -43.42 13.06
N ALA A 75 14.33 -42.21 13.34
CA ALA A 75 13.87 -41.44 14.49
C ALA A 75 12.62 -40.64 14.08
N SER A 76 11.63 -40.68 14.97
CA SER A 76 10.23 -40.26 14.80
C SER A 76 9.98 -38.98 14.01
N TRP A 77 9.22 -39.11 12.93
CA TRP A 77 8.50 -38.01 12.29
C TRP A 77 7.31 -37.61 13.16
N GLY A 78 7.53 -36.66 14.04
CA GLY A 78 6.49 -36.09 14.91
C GLY A 78 6.73 -34.60 15.17
N SER A 79 7.11 -33.80 14.16
CA SER A 79 7.36 -32.36 14.38
C SER A 79 7.21 -31.44 13.16
N ALA A 80 6.49 -31.84 12.12
CA ALA A 80 6.20 -30.96 10.97
C ALA A 80 4.78 -30.33 11.02
N VAL A 81 3.83 -30.95 11.73
CA VAL A 81 2.44 -30.48 11.81
C VAL A 81 2.24 -29.44 12.92
N ALA A 82 3.00 -29.52 14.02
CA ALA A 82 2.92 -28.57 15.13
C ALA A 82 3.49 -27.18 14.79
N THR A 83 4.59 -27.13 14.05
CA THR A 83 5.25 -25.89 13.61
C THR A 83 4.41 -25.10 12.61
N ARG A 84 3.67 -25.80 11.72
CA ARG A 84 2.75 -25.14 10.77
C ARG A 84 1.56 -24.47 11.47
N ARG A 85 1.05 -25.07 12.56
CA ARG A 85 -0.09 -24.51 13.31
C ARG A 85 0.31 -23.32 14.20
N MET A 86 1.52 -23.31 14.74
CA MET A 86 2.02 -22.21 15.59
C MET A 86 2.43 -20.96 14.81
N LEU A 87 2.99 -21.10 13.61
CA LEU A 87 3.32 -19.94 12.77
C LEU A 87 2.07 -19.32 12.13
N SER A 88 1.05 -20.11 11.78
CA SER A 88 -0.24 -19.57 11.31
C SER A 88 -0.96 -18.76 12.39
N SER A 89 -0.97 -19.20 13.66
CA SER A 89 -1.75 -18.49 14.70
C SER A 89 -1.16 -17.13 15.10
N ALA A 90 0.16 -16.92 14.97
CA ALA A 90 0.80 -15.65 15.32
C ALA A 90 0.56 -14.53 14.28
N PHE A 91 0.23 -14.90 13.03
CA PHE A 91 -0.18 -13.94 11.98
C PHE A 91 -1.69 -13.66 11.99
N GLU A 92 -2.46 -14.49 12.71
CA GLU A 92 -3.91 -14.31 12.87
C GLU A 92 -4.25 -13.22 13.89
N THR A 93 -3.36 -12.92 14.85
CA THR A 93 -3.60 -11.88 15.85
C THR A 93 -3.13 -10.50 15.38
N ASN A 94 -4.01 -9.52 15.54
CA ASN A 94 -3.78 -8.11 15.23
C ASN A 94 -3.38 -7.35 16.51
N ILE A 95 -2.29 -6.58 16.48
CA ILE A 95 -1.89 -5.73 17.62
C ILE A 95 -2.23 -4.24 17.41
N GLY A 96 -2.58 -3.85 16.18
CA GLY A 96 -2.95 -2.47 15.90
C GLY A 96 -2.93 -2.13 14.42
N TYR A 97 -3.15 -0.86 14.13
CA TYR A 97 -3.20 -0.34 12.77
C TYR A 97 -2.16 0.76 12.59
N ALA A 98 -1.63 0.85 11.38
CA ALA A 98 -0.81 1.97 10.97
C ALA A 98 -1.33 2.56 9.65
N ARG A 99 -1.23 3.87 9.55
CA ARG A 99 -1.48 4.64 8.34
C ARG A 99 -0.18 4.83 7.59
N LEU A 100 -0.15 4.39 6.33
CA LEU A 100 0.93 4.58 5.38
C LEU A 100 0.57 5.74 4.46
N ALA A 101 1.19 6.90 4.66
CA ALA A 101 1.01 8.07 3.81
C ALA A 101 2.18 8.18 2.81
N PHE A 102 1.90 7.89 1.55
CA PHE A 102 2.85 8.03 0.45
C PHE A 102 2.75 9.41 -0.18
N ASN A 103 3.89 10.05 -0.37
CA ASN A 103 4.00 11.25 -1.17
C ASN A 103 4.21 10.88 -2.64
N VAL A 104 3.27 11.30 -3.50
CA VAL A 104 3.24 11.01 -4.95
C VAL A 104 3.60 12.26 -5.78
N GLY A 105 3.74 13.43 -5.14
CA GLY A 105 3.95 14.71 -5.79
C GLY A 105 3.81 15.89 -4.81
N ALA A 106 3.98 17.13 -5.31
CA ALA A 106 4.01 18.32 -4.44
C ALA A 106 2.72 18.54 -3.61
N GLU A 107 1.57 18.06 -4.11
CA GLU A 107 0.24 18.30 -3.49
C GLU A 107 -0.54 16.99 -3.23
N ASP A 108 -0.11 15.86 -3.82
CA ASP A 108 -0.85 14.60 -3.78
C ASP A 108 -0.26 13.63 -2.76
N HIS A 109 -1.09 13.23 -1.80
CA HIS A 109 -0.78 12.19 -0.83
C HIS A 109 -1.79 11.06 -0.92
N MET A 110 -1.28 9.83 -1.02
CA MET A 110 -2.08 8.62 -0.96
C MET A 110 -1.91 8.02 0.43
N ALA A 111 -3.01 7.67 1.10
CA ALA A 111 -2.96 7.02 2.39
C ALA A 111 -3.62 5.64 2.35
N LEU A 112 -2.90 4.65 2.86
CA LEU A 112 -3.37 3.28 2.98
C LEU A 112 -3.31 2.87 4.45
N ARG A 113 -4.27 2.06 4.89
CA ARG A 113 -4.30 1.50 6.22
C ARG A 113 -3.75 0.09 6.19
N CYS A 114 -2.88 -0.24 7.15
CA CYS A 114 -2.38 -1.59 7.33
C CYS A 114 -2.66 -2.14 8.73
N ARG A 115 -3.06 -3.40 8.75
CA ARG A 115 -3.18 -4.24 9.94
C ARG A 115 -1.80 -4.77 10.31
N VAL A 116 -1.36 -4.58 11.56
CA VAL A 116 -0.05 -5.03 12.04
C VAL A 116 -0.21 -6.30 12.87
N PHE A 117 0.57 -7.33 12.54
CA PHE A 117 0.49 -8.62 13.21
C PHE A 117 1.15 -8.57 14.59
N ASP A 118 0.62 -9.35 15.53
CA ASP A 118 1.15 -9.45 16.89
C ASP A 118 2.43 -10.31 16.95
N THR A 119 3.47 -9.80 16.31
CA THR A 119 4.81 -10.38 16.23
C THR A 119 5.83 -9.48 16.92
N PRO A 120 7.03 -9.97 17.29
CA PRO A 120 8.10 -9.11 17.79
C PRO A 120 8.41 -7.94 16.85
N THR A 121 8.42 -8.19 15.54
CA THR A 121 8.64 -7.18 14.51
C THR A 121 7.51 -6.16 14.45
N GLY A 122 6.25 -6.62 14.45
CA GLY A 122 5.08 -5.74 14.43
C GLY A 122 4.97 -4.84 15.66
N ARG A 123 5.27 -5.38 16.85
CA ARG A 123 5.34 -4.60 18.10
C ARG A 123 6.42 -3.52 18.04
N ALA A 124 7.62 -3.89 17.61
CA ALA A 124 8.73 -2.94 17.46
C ALA A 124 8.43 -1.86 16.42
N PHE A 125 7.76 -2.23 15.32
CA PHE A 125 7.34 -1.31 14.27
C PHE A 125 6.35 -0.26 14.79
N LEU A 126 5.27 -0.68 15.46
CA LEU A 126 4.30 0.26 16.05
C LEU A 126 4.94 1.14 17.14
N ALA A 127 5.77 0.56 18.00
CA ALA A 127 6.47 1.30 19.05
C ALA A 127 7.46 2.34 18.50
N SER A 128 7.92 2.19 17.25
CA SER A 128 8.82 3.12 16.59
C SER A 128 8.09 4.23 15.83
N CYS A 129 6.76 4.16 15.72
CA CYS A 129 5.98 5.19 15.04
C CYS A 129 5.92 6.50 15.87
N PRO A 130 5.94 7.68 15.22
CA PRO A 130 5.91 7.88 13.77
C PRO A 130 7.27 7.64 13.08
N LEU A 131 7.23 7.12 11.86
CA LEU A 131 8.40 6.86 11.01
C LEU A 131 8.31 7.65 9.71
N THR A 132 9.45 8.11 9.21
CA THR A 132 9.56 8.74 7.88
C THR A 132 10.67 8.08 7.08
N ILE A 133 10.38 7.79 5.80
CA ILE A 133 11.33 7.26 4.83
C ILE A 133 11.35 8.21 3.64
N GLU A 134 12.40 9.03 3.54
CA GLU A 134 12.52 10.12 2.55
C GLU A 134 12.88 9.65 1.14
N ARG A 135 13.46 8.45 1.01
CA ARG A 135 13.99 7.92 -0.25
C ARG A 135 13.50 6.51 -0.50
N LEU A 136 12.35 6.43 -1.14
CA LEU A 136 11.82 5.17 -1.65
C LEU A 136 12.47 4.79 -2.98
N SER A 137 12.68 3.50 -3.14
CA SER A 137 13.13 2.86 -4.37
C SER A 137 12.07 1.83 -4.79
N THR A 138 12.09 1.45 -6.06
CA THR A 138 11.18 0.44 -6.60
C THR A 138 11.94 -0.71 -7.22
N PHE A 139 11.39 -1.91 -7.09
CA PHE A 139 11.88 -3.12 -7.73
C PHE A 139 10.69 -3.93 -8.23
N GLY A 140 10.36 -3.80 -9.52
CA GLY A 140 9.10 -4.33 -10.05
C GLY A 140 7.90 -3.74 -9.29
N ASP A 141 6.99 -4.61 -8.85
CA ASP A 141 5.82 -4.26 -8.03
C ASP A 141 6.08 -4.31 -6.52
N GLU A 142 7.23 -3.75 -6.11
CA GLU A 142 7.66 -3.54 -4.74
C GLU A 142 8.15 -2.10 -4.59
N VAL A 143 7.77 -1.44 -3.49
CA VAL A 143 8.38 -0.19 -3.04
C VAL A 143 9.07 -0.42 -1.72
N TYR A 144 10.28 0.11 -1.56
CA TYR A 144 11.06 -0.09 -0.35
C TYR A 144 11.92 1.12 -0.01
N GLY A 145 12.30 1.23 1.26
CA GLY A 145 13.27 2.25 1.69
C GLY A 145 13.81 1.95 3.07
N ALA A 146 14.95 2.58 3.40
CA ALA A 146 15.67 2.30 4.64
C ALA A 146 14.92 2.88 5.85
N LEU A 147 14.75 2.04 6.87
CA LEU A 147 14.32 2.47 8.19
C LEU A 147 15.52 2.98 8.98
N ALA A 148 15.31 4.07 9.72
CA ALA A 148 16.28 4.54 10.72
C ALA A 148 16.29 3.67 12.00
N VAL A 149 15.39 2.69 12.09
CA VAL A 149 15.23 1.79 13.24
C VAL A 149 15.47 0.35 12.82
N THR A 150 16.15 -0.42 13.67
CA THR A 150 16.31 -1.86 13.49
C THR A 150 15.11 -2.57 14.09
N LEU A 151 14.41 -3.36 13.28
CA LEU A 151 13.34 -4.24 13.76
C LEU A 151 13.90 -5.64 14.03
N PRO A 152 13.41 -6.37 15.05
CA PRO A 152 13.82 -7.74 15.27
C PRO A 152 13.28 -8.61 14.11
N PRO A 153 14.11 -9.32 13.35
CA PRO A 153 13.63 -10.25 12.33
C PRO A 153 12.87 -11.40 12.99
N THR A 154 11.79 -11.86 12.35
CA THR A 154 11.05 -13.02 12.84
C THR A 154 10.62 -13.86 11.64
N ALA A 155 10.96 -15.15 11.64
CA ALA A 155 10.51 -16.12 10.65
C ALA A 155 10.56 -15.62 9.18
N PRO A 156 11.75 -15.44 8.57
CA PRO A 156 11.87 -14.97 7.19
C PRO A 156 11.03 -15.80 6.20
N GLN A 157 10.31 -15.12 5.32
CA GLN A 157 9.41 -15.70 4.33
C GLN A 157 9.93 -15.39 2.92
N SER A 158 9.92 -16.39 2.03
CA SER A 158 10.22 -16.21 0.61
C SER A 158 9.03 -15.71 -0.22
N TYR A 159 7.85 -15.61 0.39
CA TYR A 159 6.64 -15.12 -0.23
C TYR A 159 5.94 -14.15 0.72
N VAL A 160 5.46 -13.04 0.14
CA VAL A 160 4.63 -12.05 0.81
C VAL A 160 3.47 -11.76 -0.13
N PRO A 161 2.21 -11.82 0.33
CA PRO A 161 1.07 -11.52 -0.52
C PRO A 161 1.04 -10.04 -0.93
N PRO A 162 0.40 -9.68 -2.05
CA PRO A 162 0.12 -8.28 -2.38
C PRO A 162 -0.58 -7.53 -1.24
N GLY A 163 -0.21 -6.27 -1.06
CA GLY A 163 -0.52 -5.44 0.11
C GLY A 163 0.32 -5.76 1.35
N GLY A 164 1.20 -6.76 1.30
CA GLY A 164 2.01 -7.15 2.44
C GLY A 164 3.17 -6.20 2.72
N LEU A 165 3.42 -5.96 4.01
CA LEU A 165 4.56 -5.21 4.51
C LEU A 165 5.57 -6.17 5.13
N ALA A 166 6.83 -6.02 4.76
CA ALA A 166 7.92 -6.82 5.31
C ALA A 166 9.14 -5.98 5.67
N TYR A 167 9.97 -6.54 6.54
CA TYR A 167 11.26 -5.99 6.93
C TYR A 167 12.38 -6.85 6.36
N SER A 168 13.30 -6.20 5.65
CA SER A 168 14.54 -6.80 5.16
C SER A 168 15.72 -6.37 6.03
N GLU A 169 16.37 -7.33 6.67
CA GLU A 169 17.62 -7.08 7.40
C GLU A 169 18.76 -6.65 6.47
N ARG A 170 18.69 -7.07 5.20
CA ARG A 170 19.63 -6.63 4.17
C ARG A 170 19.28 -5.19 3.79
N GLY A 171 19.91 -4.24 4.47
CA GLY A 171 19.72 -2.80 4.25
C GLY A 171 18.68 -2.14 5.16
N GLN A 172 18.16 -2.86 6.16
CA GLN A 172 17.14 -2.34 7.10
C GLN A 172 15.93 -1.75 6.37
N PHE A 173 15.47 -2.41 5.31
CA PHE A 173 14.40 -1.87 4.47
C PHE A 173 13.03 -2.22 5.02
N LEU A 174 12.12 -1.25 5.01
CA LEU A 174 10.69 -1.50 4.96
C LEU A 174 10.32 -1.73 3.49
N CYS A 175 9.68 -2.86 3.21
CA CYS A 175 9.20 -3.25 1.89
C CYS A 175 7.67 -3.30 1.90
N VAL A 176 7.04 -2.78 0.85
CA VAL A 176 5.61 -2.88 0.58
C VAL A 176 5.43 -3.56 -0.78
N PHE A 177 4.83 -4.74 -0.78
CA PHE A 177 4.63 -5.55 -1.97
C PHE A 177 3.22 -5.34 -2.53
N TYR A 178 3.08 -5.13 -3.83
CA TYR A 178 1.78 -4.97 -4.51
C TYR A 178 1.69 -5.78 -5.81
N GLY A 179 2.53 -6.81 -5.93
CA GLY A 179 2.54 -7.75 -7.07
C GLY A 179 3.83 -8.56 -7.17
N GLN A 180 4.94 -8.03 -6.63
CA GLN A 180 6.28 -8.64 -6.72
C GLN A 180 6.55 -9.60 -5.56
N THR A 181 7.36 -10.64 -5.81
CA THR A 181 7.90 -11.49 -4.74
C THR A 181 9.24 -10.96 -4.23
N PRO A 182 9.56 -11.12 -2.93
CA PRO A 182 10.84 -10.70 -2.37
C PRO A 182 12.04 -11.26 -3.13
N ALA A 183 13.08 -10.43 -3.32
CA ALA A 183 14.35 -10.88 -3.90
C ALA A 183 15.13 -11.86 -2.99
N TRP A 184 14.85 -11.84 -1.69
CA TRP A 184 15.34 -12.76 -0.67
C TRP A 184 14.32 -12.89 0.47
N PRO A 185 14.45 -13.89 1.38
CA PRO A 185 13.52 -14.03 2.49
C PRO A 185 13.46 -12.77 3.39
N VAL A 186 12.25 -12.32 3.69
CA VAL A 186 11.97 -11.11 4.49
C VAL A 186 11.02 -11.42 5.65
N THR A 187 11.04 -10.60 6.69
CA THR A 187 10.11 -10.75 7.81
C THR A 187 8.77 -10.08 7.45
N TYR A 188 7.75 -10.86 7.11
CA TYR A 188 6.39 -10.37 6.88
C TYR A 188 5.71 -10.02 8.20
N PHE A 189 5.20 -8.80 8.39
CA PHE A 189 4.70 -8.37 9.70
C PHE A 189 3.43 -7.50 9.67
N ALA A 190 2.98 -7.04 8.51
CA ALA A 190 1.74 -6.27 8.39
C ALA A 190 1.11 -6.44 7.00
N GLN A 191 -0.17 -6.07 6.87
CA GLN A 191 -0.95 -6.21 5.64
C GLN A 191 -1.83 -4.97 5.42
N ILE A 192 -1.73 -4.34 4.25
CA ILE A 192 -2.67 -3.33 3.80
C ILE A 192 -4.04 -3.99 3.63
N GLU A 193 -5.07 -3.39 4.24
CA GLU A 193 -6.41 -3.98 4.25
C GLU A 193 -7.09 -3.88 2.89
N VAL A 194 -7.04 -2.70 2.27
CA VAL A 194 -7.68 -2.40 0.98
C VAL A 194 -6.84 -1.39 0.21
N GLY A 195 -6.85 -1.49 -1.12
CA GLY A 195 -6.38 -0.43 -2.02
C GLY A 195 -4.89 -0.46 -2.35
N HIS A 196 -4.18 -1.56 -2.06
CA HIS A 196 -2.77 -1.70 -2.46
C HIS A 196 -2.58 -1.75 -3.99
N GLU A 197 -3.64 -2.05 -4.74
CA GLU A 197 -3.71 -2.14 -6.18
C GLU A 197 -3.49 -0.77 -6.83
N VAL A 198 -3.88 0.30 -6.14
CA VAL A 198 -3.65 1.67 -6.62
C VAL A 198 -2.17 2.07 -6.53
N MET A 199 -1.33 1.23 -5.91
CA MET A 199 0.12 1.42 -5.89
C MET A 199 0.79 1.04 -7.23
N GLN A 200 0.09 0.34 -8.12
CA GLN A 200 0.65 -0.08 -9.40
C GLN A 200 0.90 1.12 -10.32
N GLY A 201 2.12 1.21 -10.85
CA GLY A 201 2.52 2.26 -11.79
C GLY A 201 2.75 3.65 -11.18
N GLY A 202 2.66 3.80 -9.85
CA GLY A 202 2.93 5.08 -9.19
C GLY A 202 4.42 5.38 -9.00
N SER A 203 4.74 6.65 -8.75
CA SER A 203 6.08 7.11 -8.40
C SER A 203 6.10 7.51 -6.93
N TRP A 204 6.62 6.61 -6.10
CA TRP A 204 6.67 6.78 -4.65
C TRP A 204 8.00 7.39 -4.25
N ARG A 205 7.99 8.52 -3.55
CA ARG A 205 9.23 9.21 -3.14
C ARG A 205 9.49 9.10 -1.66
N GLU A 206 8.44 9.36 -0.88
CA GLU A 206 8.49 9.38 0.57
C GLU A 206 7.31 8.59 1.14
N LEU A 207 7.55 7.96 2.29
CA LEU A 207 6.53 7.29 3.10
C LEU A 207 6.61 7.80 4.53
N THR A 208 5.50 8.29 5.04
CA THR A 208 5.29 8.50 6.48
C THR A 208 4.40 7.39 7.03
N VAL A 209 4.76 6.86 8.19
CA VAL A 209 3.98 5.87 8.92
C VAL A 209 3.60 6.45 10.27
N ALA A 210 2.30 6.39 10.60
CA ALA A 210 1.80 6.75 11.93
C ALA A 210 0.91 5.63 12.47
N MET A 211 0.89 5.46 13.79
CA MET A 211 -0.13 4.62 14.42
C MET A 211 -1.50 5.22 14.15
N GLU A 212 -2.46 4.38 13.80
CA GLU A 212 -3.84 4.80 13.64
C GLU A 212 -4.59 4.51 14.94
N ASP A 213 -5.22 5.55 15.50
CA ASP A 213 -6.06 5.40 16.69
C ASP A 213 -7.27 4.50 16.32
N PRO A 214 -7.46 3.36 17.01
CA PRO A 214 -8.61 2.50 16.75
C PRO A 214 -9.95 3.23 16.90
N LEU A 215 -10.02 4.30 17.70
CA LEU A 215 -11.24 5.07 17.97
C LEU A 215 -11.52 6.17 16.93
N ALA A 216 -10.55 6.54 16.09
CA ALA A 216 -10.75 7.58 15.07
C ALA A 216 -11.70 7.14 13.92
N MET A 217 -12.07 5.85 13.88
CA MET A 217 -12.87 5.23 12.81
C MET A 217 -14.38 5.40 12.92
N GLU A 218 -14.92 5.81 14.07
CA GLU A 218 -16.38 6.01 14.19
C GLU A 218 -16.90 7.31 13.53
N SER A 219 -16.01 8.12 12.94
CA SER A 219 -16.33 9.47 12.49
C SER A 219 -16.32 9.72 10.98
N TYR A 220 -16.12 8.68 10.15
CA TYR A 220 -16.12 8.80 8.67
C TYR A 220 -17.29 8.09 8.00
#